data_AF-A0A0C4F964-F1
#
_entry.id   AF-A0A0C4F964-F1
#
_cell.length_a   1.000
_cell.length_b   1.000
_cell.length_c   1.000
_cell.angle_alpha   90.00
_cell.angle_beta   90.00
_cell.angle_gamma   90.00
#
_symmetry.space_group_name_H-M   'P 1'
#
loop_
_entity.id
_entity.type
_entity.pdbx_description
1 polymer ?
#
loop_
_entity_poly.entity_id
_entity_poly.type
_entity_poly.pdbx_seq_one_letter_code
_entity_poly.pdbx_strand_id
1 'polypeptide(L)'
;MPFGPTYDIINTLARWSLNSYFKAIVISNPQEVPPTGPVIVAGNHWNMTIDPAMLSSRMPHGRRLHYWAKNTLFKNPIINFILLDAGNIPVDRTTRNNQLLFKGTFDVLKLGECVALFPEGTSYTQPKIIQVKDGIAWTALEYAKNLRLTGQELSGSAGTANGLRTAPGEVEDVKVIVCGLNYTDKTRYRAAVQVEYSAAITLDQATVDRFMTVGEEKAAVKELIRSIEARLRAVTVNADDWETLWSARILREFIWADGLGPLHHYRDNMQQLVNIMSLKEDSPPSIRNLRTDLIEYHHQLAAVNTSHQVFAQVFPSREARARLLVEAGRCLFIWPFFLMFAAAHIPAYLGAYLGSRLQPNEPESMDQNKVVLGLFSGLAAVPIYVVIIARMLLAQQEERDWMRMMVATIIGLGAVIVVHVVHDGMVDGAYGAWKRLRTCWRLKEDRLDELWDLRERCLEGWAALENDLRSAHHPGFLKLLALDSLASRIHSPLTPANSSGLIADPPSDLDPLLDSSVDEKSLLRGKKLFDNLSLFNDLLFLFMLSSCFSTSIYQFLFSSSF
;
A
#
# COMPACT_ATOMS: atom_id res chain seq x y z
N MET A 1 23.19 -16.48 -6.60
CA MET A 1 23.81 -15.13 -6.45
C MET A 1 23.83 -14.80 -4.98
N PRO A 2 24.95 -14.45 -4.31
CA PRO A 2 24.80 -14.14 -2.90
C PRO A 2 24.23 -12.72 -2.83
N PHE A 3 23.03 -12.61 -2.28
CA PHE A 3 22.58 -11.31 -1.79
C PHE A 3 23.64 -10.77 -0.83
N GLY A 4 24.17 -9.60 -1.15
CA GLY A 4 25.14 -8.93 -0.30
C GLY A 4 24.50 -7.86 0.58
N PRO A 5 25.32 -7.04 1.25
CA PRO A 5 24.86 -6.04 2.19
C PRO A 5 23.88 -5.02 1.59
N THR A 6 23.97 -4.77 0.28
CA THR A 6 23.07 -3.85 -0.43
C THR A 6 21.64 -4.35 -0.40
N TYR A 7 21.41 -5.65 -0.58
CA TYR A 7 20.07 -6.23 -0.43
C TYR A 7 19.50 -5.97 0.97
N ASP A 8 20.29 -6.26 2.00
CA ASP A 8 19.83 -6.12 3.39
C ASP A 8 19.52 -4.66 3.73
N ILE A 9 20.34 -3.71 3.25
CA ILE A 9 20.09 -2.28 3.39
C ILE A 9 18.80 -1.88 2.66
N ILE A 10 18.65 -2.24 1.38
CA ILE A 10 17.46 -1.90 0.59
C ILE A 10 16.20 -2.50 1.21
N ASN A 11 16.23 -3.78 1.60
CA ASN A 11 15.08 -4.46 2.17
C ASN A 11 14.70 -3.91 3.55
N THR A 12 15.69 -3.47 4.32
CA THR A 12 15.47 -2.82 5.62
C THR A 12 14.83 -1.44 5.43
N LEU A 13 15.37 -0.61 4.52
CA LEU A 13 14.77 0.68 4.16
C LEU A 13 13.35 0.52 3.60
N ALA A 14 13.11 -0.53 2.80
CA ALA A 14 11.79 -0.87 2.27
C ALA A 14 10.82 -1.23 3.41
N ARG A 15 11.22 -2.13 4.33
CA ARG A 15 10.41 -2.49 5.52
C ARG A 15 9.98 -1.27 6.31
N TRP A 16 10.93 -0.38 6.58
CA TRP A 16 10.70 0.86 7.32
C TRP A 16 9.74 1.79 6.58
N SER A 17 9.96 1.94 5.28
CA SER A 17 9.12 2.78 4.44
C SER A 17 7.69 2.28 4.34
N LEU A 18 7.50 0.97 4.21
CA LEU A 18 6.20 0.34 4.10
C LEU A 18 5.41 0.39 5.40
N ASN A 19 6.05 0.11 6.54
CA ASN A 19 5.43 0.20 7.88
C ASN A 19 4.99 1.61 8.24
N SER A 20 5.67 2.60 7.66
CA SER A 20 5.31 3.99 7.82
C SER A 20 4.18 4.40 6.87
N TYR A 21 4.27 4.03 5.60
CA TYR A 21 3.29 4.41 4.58
C TYR A 21 1.94 3.76 4.82
N PHE A 22 1.93 2.49 5.21
CA PHE A 22 0.71 1.73 5.47
C PHE A 22 0.39 1.72 6.96
N LYS A 23 -0.89 1.89 7.29
CA LYS A 23 -1.36 1.82 8.68
C LYS A 23 -1.23 0.41 9.26
N ALA A 24 -1.42 -0.60 8.41
CA ALA A 24 -1.30 -1.99 8.79
C ALA A 24 -0.92 -2.84 7.57
N ILE A 25 -0.05 -3.82 7.76
CA ILE A 25 0.31 -4.82 6.76
C ILE A 25 0.17 -6.18 7.42
N VAL A 26 -0.77 -6.99 6.92
CA VAL A 26 -1.03 -8.34 7.43
C VAL A 26 -0.61 -9.38 6.39
N ILE A 27 -0.08 -10.50 6.87
CA ILE A 27 0.31 -11.63 6.03
C ILE A 27 -0.68 -12.77 6.30
N SER A 28 -1.30 -13.28 5.24
CA SER A 28 -2.23 -14.41 5.26
C SER A 28 -1.57 -15.60 4.58
N ASN A 29 -1.75 -16.78 5.20
CA ASN A 29 -1.24 -18.06 4.74
C ASN A 29 0.29 -18.14 4.51
N PRO A 30 1.15 -17.61 5.42
CA PRO A 30 2.61 -17.67 5.23
C PRO A 30 3.15 -19.10 5.16
N GLN A 31 2.46 -20.08 5.76
CA GLN A 31 2.83 -21.50 5.77
C GLN A 31 2.77 -22.17 4.40
N GLU A 32 2.06 -21.58 3.42
CA GLU A 32 1.98 -22.12 2.07
C GLU A 32 3.28 -21.93 1.29
N VAL A 33 4.13 -21.01 1.75
CA VAL A 33 5.45 -20.76 1.16
C VAL A 33 6.44 -21.82 1.65
N PRO A 34 7.05 -22.61 0.77
CA PRO A 34 8.05 -23.59 1.17
C PRO A 34 9.24 -22.90 1.85
N PRO A 35 9.74 -23.41 3.00
CA PRO A 35 10.88 -22.81 3.71
C PRO A 35 12.20 -22.95 2.93
N THR A 36 12.32 -24.00 2.09
CA THR A 36 13.51 -24.31 1.28
C THR A 36 13.10 -24.74 -0.13
N GLY A 37 14.08 -24.89 -1.02
CA GLY A 37 13.89 -25.38 -2.40
C GLY A 37 13.40 -24.32 -3.39
N PRO A 38 13.58 -24.51 -4.70
CA PRO A 38 13.30 -23.50 -5.72
C PRO A 38 11.85 -23.04 -5.74
N VAL A 39 11.64 -21.72 -5.73
CA VAL A 39 10.30 -21.12 -5.79
C VAL A 39 10.25 -20.01 -6.83
N ILE A 40 9.20 -20.02 -7.65
CA ILE A 40 8.79 -18.86 -8.43
C ILE A 40 7.56 -18.24 -7.77
N VAL A 41 7.66 -16.97 -7.37
CA VAL A 41 6.55 -16.20 -6.79
C VAL A 41 5.89 -15.36 -7.88
N ALA A 42 4.59 -15.58 -8.10
CA ALA A 42 3.76 -14.85 -9.04
C ALA A 42 2.90 -13.82 -8.30
N GLY A 43 3.20 -12.52 -8.43
CA GLY A 43 2.43 -11.45 -7.78
C GLY A 43 1.54 -10.67 -8.75
N ASN A 44 0.37 -10.20 -8.31
CA ASN A 44 -0.31 -9.12 -9.04
C ASN A 44 0.51 -7.81 -8.94
N HIS A 45 0.38 -6.93 -9.93
CA HIS A 45 1.24 -5.75 -10.08
C HIS A 45 0.42 -4.47 -10.28
N TRP A 46 0.13 -3.80 -9.18
CA TRP A 46 -0.56 -2.50 -9.18
C TRP A 46 0.41 -1.32 -9.18
N ASN A 47 1.55 -1.46 -8.50
CA ASN A 47 2.54 -0.42 -8.31
C ASN A 47 3.95 -0.97 -8.53
N MET A 48 4.69 -0.31 -9.42
CA MET A 48 6.03 -0.75 -9.86
C MET A 48 7.08 -0.85 -8.76
N THR A 49 6.93 -0.11 -7.67
CA THR A 49 7.95 -0.01 -6.62
C THR A 49 7.47 -0.57 -5.30
N ILE A 50 6.22 -0.26 -4.94
CA ILE A 50 5.63 -0.75 -3.70
C ILE A 50 5.44 -2.27 -3.76
N ASP A 51 5.05 -2.85 -4.89
CA ASP A 51 4.80 -4.29 -4.95
C ASP A 51 6.08 -5.13 -4.78
N PRO A 52 7.20 -4.88 -5.49
CA PRO A 52 8.45 -5.60 -5.23
C PRO A 52 8.98 -5.38 -3.80
N ALA A 53 8.89 -4.16 -3.27
CA ALA A 53 9.29 -3.85 -1.91
C ALA A 53 8.42 -4.59 -0.88
N MET A 54 7.11 -4.64 -1.09
CA MET A 54 6.17 -5.36 -0.23
C MET A 54 6.47 -6.85 -0.25
N LEU A 55 6.63 -7.43 -1.44
CA LEU A 55 6.89 -8.85 -1.58
C LEU A 55 8.25 -9.26 -0.98
N SER A 56 9.30 -8.48 -1.22
CA SER A 56 10.65 -8.72 -0.65
C SER A 56 10.66 -8.59 0.86
N SER A 57 9.98 -7.59 1.40
CA SER A 57 9.97 -7.31 2.84
C SER A 57 9.09 -8.26 3.64
N ARG A 58 8.08 -8.87 3.02
CA ARG A 58 7.08 -9.75 3.66
C ARG A 58 7.19 -11.20 3.25
N MET A 59 8.22 -11.58 2.51
CA MET A 59 8.46 -12.97 2.15
C MET A 59 8.68 -13.83 3.41
N PRO A 60 7.93 -14.93 3.60
CA PRO A 60 8.07 -15.81 4.75
C PRO A 60 9.45 -16.48 4.84
N HIS A 61 9.78 -16.97 6.04
CA HIS A 61 11.00 -17.74 6.32
C HIS A 61 12.33 -17.04 6.00
N GLY A 62 12.32 -15.71 5.86
CA GLY A 62 13.52 -14.94 5.50
C GLY A 62 14.01 -15.20 4.07
N ARG A 63 13.17 -15.80 3.21
CA ARG A 63 13.56 -16.11 1.83
C ARG A 63 13.73 -14.82 1.03
N ARG A 64 14.83 -14.71 0.32
CA ARG A 64 15.18 -13.54 -0.49
C ARG A 64 14.71 -13.74 -1.94
N LEU A 65 14.25 -12.67 -2.58
CA LEU A 65 13.64 -12.70 -3.92
C LEU A 65 14.56 -12.07 -4.96
N HIS A 66 14.78 -12.80 -6.05
CA HIS A 66 15.44 -12.29 -7.24
C HIS A 66 14.41 -11.71 -8.22
N TYR A 67 14.74 -10.57 -8.82
CA TYR A 67 13.90 -9.88 -9.80
C TYR A 67 14.61 -9.73 -11.14
N TRP A 68 13.84 -9.67 -12.22
CA TRP A 68 14.38 -9.40 -13.54
C TRP A 68 14.60 -7.91 -13.78
N ALA A 69 15.85 -7.53 -14.02
CA ALA A 69 16.23 -6.17 -14.40
C ALA A 69 16.76 -6.13 -15.85
N LYS A 70 16.50 -5.03 -16.55
CA LYS A 70 16.93 -4.85 -17.94
C LYS A 70 18.46 -4.85 -18.02
N ASN A 71 19.05 -5.68 -18.89
CA ASN A 71 20.50 -5.76 -19.11
C ASN A 71 21.17 -4.37 -19.27
N THR A 72 20.52 -3.42 -19.96
CA THR A 72 21.10 -2.08 -20.16
C THR A 72 21.42 -1.32 -18.87
N LEU A 73 20.76 -1.64 -17.74
CA LEU A 73 21.05 -1.03 -16.44
C LEU A 73 22.40 -1.48 -15.85
N PHE A 74 22.87 -2.67 -16.25
CA PHE A 74 24.13 -3.26 -15.78
C PHE A 74 25.35 -2.73 -16.54
N LYS A 75 25.19 -1.79 -17.47
CA LYS A 75 26.33 -1.17 -18.21
C LYS A 75 27.21 -0.28 -17.34
N ASN A 76 26.62 0.38 -16.34
CA ASN A 76 27.38 1.22 -15.42
C ASN A 76 27.94 0.34 -14.29
N PRO A 77 29.25 0.35 -14.01
CA PRO A 77 29.87 -0.57 -13.04
C PRO A 77 29.34 -0.41 -11.61
N ILE A 78 28.97 0.81 -11.19
CA ILE A 78 28.41 1.07 -9.86
C ILE A 78 26.99 0.50 -9.76
N ILE A 79 26.16 0.78 -10.77
CA ILE A 79 24.77 0.27 -10.82
C ILE A 79 24.77 -1.25 -10.96
N ASN A 80 25.68 -1.81 -11.77
CA ASN A 80 25.87 -3.23 -11.93
C ASN A 80 26.17 -3.92 -10.59
N PHE A 81 27.11 -3.37 -9.82
CA PHE A 81 27.43 -3.88 -8.48
C PHE A 81 26.20 -3.86 -7.58
N ILE A 82 25.51 -2.71 -7.48
CA ILE A 82 24.31 -2.56 -6.63
C ILE A 82 23.20 -3.54 -7.03
N LEU A 83 22.90 -3.67 -8.33
CA LEU A 83 21.82 -4.52 -8.81
C LEU A 83 22.10 -6.00 -8.58
N LEU A 84 23.32 -6.46 -8.85
CA LEU A 84 23.73 -7.85 -8.62
C LEU A 84 23.78 -8.18 -7.11
N ASP A 85 24.32 -7.26 -6.30
CA ASP A 85 24.36 -7.41 -4.84
C ASP A 85 22.96 -7.42 -4.21
N ALA A 86 22.01 -6.71 -4.82
CA ALA A 86 20.58 -6.75 -4.51
C ALA A 86 19.85 -7.99 -5.07
N GLY A 87 20.53 -8.88 -5.80
CA GLY A 87 19.96 -10.11 -6.35
C GLY A 87 19.18 -9.96 -7.66
N ASN A 88 19.35 -8.86 -8.40
CA ASN A 88 18.67 -8.71 -9.69
C ASN A 88 19.33 -9.55 -10.79
N ILE A 89 18.50 -10.28 -11.54
CA ILE A 89 18.91 -11.09 -12.69
C ILE A 89 18.89 -10.21 -13.95
N PRO A 90 20.01 -10.03 -14.66
CA PRO A 90 20.03 -9.32 -15.93
C PRO A 90 19.30 -10.11 -16.99
N VAL A 91 18.27 -9.51 -17.59
CA VAL A 91 17.51 -10.12 -18.69
C VAL A 91 17.52 -9.22 -19.92
N ASP A 92 17.71 -9.83 -21.09
CA ASP A 92 17.51 -9.19 -22.38
C ASP A 92 16.15 -9.56 -22.94
N ARG A 93 15.15 -8.71 -22.69
CA ARG A 93 13.78 -8.93 -23.16
C ARG A 93 13.63 -8.81 -24.70
N THR A 94 14.67 -8.39 -25.42
CA THR A 94 14.65 -8.29 -26.89
C THR A 94 15.09 -9.57 -27.58
N THR A 95 15.74 -10.47 -26.85
CA THR A 95 16.17 -11.76 -27.41
C THR A 95 14.98 -12.66 -27.67
N ARG A 96 14.97 -13.33 -28.82
CA ARG A 96 13.98 -14.39 -29.12
C ARG A 96 14.39 -15.75 -28.57
N ASN A 97 15.56 -15.85 -27.93
CA ASN A 97 16.07 -17.09 -27.37
C ASN A 97 15.71 -17.20 -25.88
N ASN A 98 14.65 -17.96 -25.59
CA ASN A 98 14.16 -18.18 -24.23
C ASN A 98 15.20 -18.81 -23.30
N GLN A 99 16.09 -19.66 -23.81
CA GLN A 99 17.14 -20.26 -22.98
C GLN A 99 18.16 -19.22 -22.50
N LEU A 100 18.53 -18.27 -23.36
CA LEU A 100 19.40 -17.16 -22.97
C LEU A 100 18.69 -16.19 -22.02
N LEU A 101 17.38 -15.98 -22.20
CA LEU A 101 16.57 -15.14 -21.33
C LEU A 101 16.50 -15.72 -19.90
N PHE A 102 16.32 -17.03 -19.77
CA PHE A 102 16.11 -17.70 -18.48
C PHE A 102 17.37 -18.27 -17.85
N LYS A 103 18.52 -18.25 -18.52
CA LYS A 103 19.79 -18.82 -18.04
C LYS A 103 20.10 -18.46 -16.58
N GLY A 104 20.06 -17.17 -16.25
CA GLY A 104 20.31 -16.72 -14.87
C GLY A 104 19.21 -17.09 -13.88
N THR A 105 17.97 -17.22 -14.36
CA THR A 105 16.84 -17.69 -13.55
C THR A 105 17.02 -19.18 -13.20
N PHE A 106 17.46 -20.00 -14.15
CA PHE A 106 17.73 -21.41 -13.89
C PHE A 106 18.85 -21.60 -12.88
N ASP A 107 19.95 -20.84 -12.99
CA ASP A 107 21.02 -20.91 -12.00
C ASP A 107 20.51 -20.62 -10.59
N VAL A 108 19.76 -19.53 -10.41
CA VAL A 108 19.15 -19.13 -9.13
C VAL A 108 18.22 -20.22 -8.59
N LEU A 109 17.35 -20.78 -9.43
CA LEU A 109 16.46 -21.86 -9.01
C LEU A 109 17.24 -23.15 -8.67
N LYS A 110 18.29 -23.50 -9.42
CA LYS A 110 19.15 -24.65 -9.07
C LYS A 110 19.87 -24.47 -7.74
N LEU A 111 20.12 -23.24 -7.31
CA LEU A 111 20.64 -22.93 -5.96
C LEU A 111 19.56 -23.00 -4.86
N GLY A 112 18.30 -23.33 -5.20
CA GLY A 112 17.19 -23.39 -4.26
C GLY A 112 16.65 -22.01 -3.85
N GLU A 113 17.01 -20.95 -4.58
CA GLU A 113 16.61 -19.56 -4.30
C GLU A 113 15.22 -19.25 -4.91
N CYS A 114 14.67 -18.06 -4.63
CA CYS A 114 13.36 -17.64 -5.11
C CYS A 114 13.44 -16.59 -6.21
N VAL A 115 12.58 -16.69 -7.22
CA VAL A 115 12.42 -15.66 -8.26
C VAL A 115 11.02 -15.07 -8.22
N ALA A 116 10.90 -13.75 -8.18
CA ALA A 116 9.62 -13.05 -8.21
C ALA A 116 9.32 -12.52 -9.60
N LEU A 117 8.13 -12.82 -10.11
CA LEU A 117 7.62 -12.39 -11.40
C LEU A 117 6.20 -11.83 -11.26
N PHE A 118 5.91 -10.82 -12.08
CA PHE A 118 4.59 -10.19 -12.15
C PHE A 118 3.94 -10.54 -13.50
N PRO A 119 3.10 -11.59 -13.56
CA PRO A 119 2.62 -12.13 -14.84
C PRO A 119 1.67 -11.19 -15.59
N GLU A 120 1.18 -10.10 -14.99
CA GLU A 120 0.44 -9.05 -15.71
C GLU A 120 1.33 -8.30 -16.73
N GLY A 121 2.64 -8.26 -16.46
CA GLY A 121 3.68 -7.74 -17.35
C GLY A 121 3.76 -6.22 -17.50
N THR A 122 2.81 -5.48 -16.93
CA THR A 122 2.81 -4.03 -16.70
C THR A 122 1.98 -3.74 -15.44
N SER A 123 2.13 -2.56 -14.82
CA SER A 123 1.24 -2.11 -13.75
C SER A 123 0.00 -1.43 -14.34
N TYR A 124 -1.20 -1.87 -14.00
CA TYR A 124 -2.45 -1.20 -14.41
C TYR A 124 -3.52 -1.30 -13.33
N THR A 125 -4.35 -0.27 -13.18
CA THR A 125 -5.46 -0.26 -12.21
C THR A 125 -6.76 -0.67 -12.90
N GLN A 126 -7.29 -1.85 -12.53
CA GLN A 126 -8.46 -2.51 -13.10
C GLN A 126 -9.29 -3.14 -11.96
N PRO A 127 -10.59 -3.43 -12.17
CA PRO A 127 -11.44 -4.02 -11.13
C PRO A 127 -11.20 -5.52 -10.93
N LYS A 128 -10.45 -6.15 -11.84
CA LYS A 128 -10.08 -7.57 -11.84
C LYS A 128 -8.74 -7.79 -12.52
N ILE A 129 -8.16 -8.98 -12.33
CA ILE A 129 -7.02 -9.46 -13.12
C ILE A 129 -7.46 -9.60 -14.58
N ILE A 130 -6.74 -8.92 -15.49
CA ILE A 130 -7.07 -8.87 -16.92
C ILE A 130 -6.32 -9.96 -17.69
N GLN A 131 -5.02 -10.06 -17.51
CA GLN A 131 -4.18 -11.01 -18.26
C GLN A 131 -3.06 -11.59 -17.39
N VAL A 132 -2.70 -12.83 -17.69
CA VAL A 132 -1.56 -13.54 -17.11
C VAL A 132 -0.69 -14.00 -18.29
N LYS A 133 0.52 -13.44 -18.40
CA LYS A 133 1.46 -13.75 -19.48
C LYS A 133 2.12 -15.11 -19.26
N ASP A 134 2.35 -15.82 -20.35
CA ASP A 134 2.89 -17.18 -20.36
C ASP A 134 4.32 -17.32 -19.82
N GLY A 135 5.07 -16.22 -19.72
CA GLY A 135 6.51 -16.24 -19.39
C GLY A 135 6.84 -16.95 -18.08
N ILE A 136 5.95 -16.89 -17.09
CA ILE A 136 6.12 -17.58 -15.81
C ILE A 136 6.05 -19.11 -15.96
N ALA A 137 5.08 -19.61 -16.74
CA ALA A 137 4.92 -21.03 -16.99
C ALA A 137 6.05 -21.58 -17.87
N TRP A 138 6.46 -20.83 -18.89
CA TRP A 138 7.65 -21.14 -19.67
C TRP A 138 8.89 -21.26 -18.79
N THR A 139 9.10 -20.30 -17.87
CA THR A 139 10.25 -20.33 -16.96
C THR A 139 10.23 -21.58 -16.08
N ALA A 140 9.08 -21.92 -15.49
CA ALA A 140 8.94 -23.08 -14.61
C ALA A 140 9.15 -24.42 -15.35
N LEU A 141 8.52 -24.58 -16.51
CA LEU A 141 8.60 -25.82 -17.30
C LEU A 141 9.96 -26.00 -17.98
N GLU A 142 10.57 -24.91 -18.49
CA GLU A 142 11.93 -24.97 -19.04
C GLU A 142 12.96 -25.27 -17.94
N TYR A 143 12.77 -24.74 -16.72
CA TYR A 143 13.60 -25.12 -15.59
C TYR A 143 13.49 -26.62 -15.30
N ALA A 144 12.27 -27.14 -15.19
CA ALA A 144 12.01 -28.56 -14.92
C ALA A 144 12.63 -29.48 -16.00
N LYS A 145 12.48 -29.11 -17.27
CA LYS A 145 13.14 -29.77 -18.41
C LYS A 145 14.67 -29.68 -18.31
N ASN A 146 15.21 -28.49 -18.03
CA ASN A 146 16.65 -28.28 -17.92
C ASN A 146 17.26 -29.10 -16.77
N LEU A 147 16.56 -29.19 -15.64
CA LEU A 147 16.95 -30.02 -14.50
C LEU A 147 17.05 -31.50 -14.90
N ARG A 148 16.08 -32.02 -15.67
CA ARG A 148 16.10 -33.41 -16.16
C ARG A 148 17.21 -33.69 -17.17
N LEU A 149 17.58 -32.69 -17.99
CA LEU A 149 18.62 -32.84 -19.03
C LEU A 149 20.05 -32.63 -18.52
N THR A 150 20.25 -31.67 -17.63
CA THR A 150 21.59 -31.19 -17.20
C THR A 150 21.85 -31.39 -15.71
N GLY A 151 20.85 -31.83 -14.95
CA GLY A 151 20.96 -32.00 -13.52
C GLY A 151 21.39 -30.70 -12.83
N GLN A 152 22.46 -30.81 -12.05
CA GLN A 152 22.99 -29.75 -11.19
C GLN A 152 23.92 -28.77 -11.91
N GLU A 153 24.15 -28.93 -13.22
CA GLU A 153 25.05 -28.05 -13.97
C GLU A 153 24.53 -26.60 -13.98
N LEU A 154 25.39 -25.67 -13.57
CA LEU A 154 25.13 -24.24 -13.62
C LEU A 154 25.81 -23.63 -14.84
N SER A 155 25.34 -22.45 -15.24
CA SER A 155 25.90 -21.75 -16.40
C SER A 155 27.36 -21.32 -16.26
N GLY A 156 27.92 -21.36 -15.05
CA GLY A 156 29.27 -20.91 -14.72
C GLY A 156 29.47 -19.39 -14.80
N SER A 157 28.40 -18.61 -15.05
CA SER A 157 28.48 -17.15 -15.10
C SER A 157 28.70 -16.58 -13.70
N ALA A 158 29.76 -15.78 -13.53
CA ALA A 158 30.07 -15.10 -12.28
C ALA A 158 28.90 -14.22 -11.78
N GLY A 159 28.06 -13.73 -12.70
CA GLY A 159 26.92 -12.86 -12.40
C GLY A 159 25.64 -13.57 -11.96
N THR A 160 25.57 -14.90 -11.91
CA THR A 160 24.33 -15.63 -11.55
C THR A 160 24.57 -16.78 -10.57
N ALA A 161 25.70 -17.47 -10.69
CA ALA A 161 26.02 -18.67 -9.91
C ALA A 161 27.14 -18.46 -8.88
N ASN A 162 27.58 -17.23 -8.59
CA ASN A 162 28.74 -16.95 -7.72
C ASN A 162 30.04 -17.59 -8.24
N GLY A 163 30.13 -17.83 -9.56
CA GLY A 163 31.23 -18.60 -10.15
C GLY A 163 31.17 -20.11 -9.91
N LEU A 164 30.10 -20.62 -9.29
CA LEU A 164 29.85 -22.06 -9.17
C LEU A 164 29.57 -22.67 -10.55
N ARG A 165 30.05 -23.90 -10.73
CA ARG A 165 29.76 -24.72 -11.92
C ARG A 165 28.69 -25.78 -11.65
N THR A 166 28.46 -26.12 -10.39
CA THR A 166 27.42 -27.07 -9.96
C THR A 166 26.70 -26.53 -8.73
N ALA A 167 25.41 -26.82 -8.62
CA ALA A 167 24.62 -26.44 -7.45
C ALA A 167 25.07 -27.21 -6.20
N PRO A 168 25.12 -26.57 -5.02
CA PRO A 168 25.43 -27.24 -3.77
C PRO A 168 24.17 -27.96 -3.25
N GLY A 169 24.19 -29.28 -3.22
CA GLY A 169 23.09 -30.11 -2.69
C GLY A 169 22.17 -30.69 -3.77
N GLU A 170 21.14 -31.42 -3.33
CA GLU A 170 20.13 -32.00 -4.23
C GLU A 170 19.25 -30.90 -4.82
N VAL A 171 19.02 -30.94 -6.13
CA VAL A 171 18.23 -29.93 -6.83
C VAL A 171 16.82 -30.47 -7.03
N GLU A 172 15.85 -29.81 -6.42
CA GLU A 172 14.44 -30.15 -6.47
C GLU A 172 13.72 -29.48 -7.65
N ASP A 173 12.52 -29.98 -8.00
CA ASP A 173 11.65 -29.28 -8.94
C ASP A 173 11.12 -27.97 -8.36
N VAL A 174 10.93 -26.99 -9.25
CA VAL A 174 10.42 -25.66 -8.87
C VAL A 174 8.96 -25.72 -8.46
N LYS A 175 8.62 -24.99 -7.39
CA LYS A 175 7.24 -24.74 -6.98
C LYS A 175 6.83 -23.33 -7.38
N VAL A 176 5.62 -23.17 -7.90
CA VAL A 176 5.05 -21.84 -8.20
C VAL A 176 4.10 -21.43 -7.08
N ILE A 177 4.38 -20.31 -6.43
CA ILE A 177 3.52 -19.70 -5.40
C ILE A 177 2.87 -18.47 -6.01
N VAL A 178 1.58 -18.30 -5.81
CA VAL A 178 0.88 -17.07 -6.20
C VAL A 178 0.67 -16.19 -4.97
N CYS A 179 0.92 -14.90 -5.11
CA CYS A 179 0.81 -13.90 -4.06
C CYS A 179 -0.17 -12.80 -4.45
N GLY A 180 -1.16 -12.57 -3.61
CA GLY A 180 -2.14 -11.50 -3.71
C GLY A 180 -1.76 -10.30 -2.85
N LEU A 181 -1.43 -9.18 -3.49
CA LEU A 181 -1.25 -7.89 -2.86
C LEU A 181 -2.56 -7.11 -2.90
N ASN A 182 -3.29 -7.15 -1.78
CA ASN A 182 -4.63 -6.60 -1.63
C ASN A 182 -4.60 -5.32 -0.79
N TYR A 183 -4.60 -4.17 -1.47
CA TYR A 183 -4.65 -2.85 -0.85
C TYR A 183 -6.09 -2.45 -0.54
N THR A 184 -6.36 -1.92 0.67
CA THR A 184 -7.67 -1.34 1.00
C THR A 184 -7.96 -0.12 0.13
N ASP A 185 -6.93 0.68 -0.11
CA ASP A 185 -6.93 1.81 -1.04
C ASP A 185 -5.51 1.97 -1.60
N LYS A 186 -5.37 2.10 -2.91
CA LYS A 186 -4.09 2.09 -3.61
C LYS A 186 -3.42 3.47 -3.66
N THR A 187 -4.20 4.54 -3.50
CA THR A 187 -3.70 5.93 -3.66
C THR A 187 -3.65 6.66 -2.32
N ARG A 188 -4.29 6.10 -1.29
CA ARG A 188 -4.40 6.70 0.02
C ARG A 188 -3.22 6.31 0.92
N TYR A 189 -2.50 7.33 1.39
CA TYR A 189 -1.58 7.22 2.51
C TYR A 189 -2.30 6.64 3.74
N ARG A 190 -1.62 5.75 4.47
CA ARG A 190 -2.15 5.05 5.65
C ARG A 190 -3.34 4.14 5.34
N ALA A 191 -3.44 3.68 4.10
CA ALA A 191 -4.20 2.48 3.77
C ALA A 191 -3.62 1.24 4.48
N ALA A 192 -4.35 0.13 4.44
CA ALA A 192 -3.85 -1.17 4.90
C ALA A 192 -3.65 -2.11 3.72
N VAL A 193 -2.81 -3.12 3.92
CA VAL A 193 -2.47 -4.13 2.91
C VAL A 193 -2.59 -5.51 3.50
N GLN A 194 -3.24 -6.40 2.78
CA GLN A 194 -3.17 -7.83 3.01
C GLN A 194 -2.29 -8.47 1.93
N VAL A 195 -1.26 -9.20 2.37
CA VAL A 195 -0.41 -10.03 1.54
C VAL A 195 -0.85 -11.48 1.74
N GLU A 196 -1.45 -12.09 0.73
CA GLU A 196 -2.01 -13.44 0.81
C GLU A 196 -1.28 -14.40 -0.13
N TYR A 197 -0.79 -15.52 0.41
CA TYR A 197 -0.14 -16.57 -0.38
C TYR A 197 -1.10 -17.72 -0.69
N SER A 198 -1.03 -18.23 -1.92
CA SER A 198 -1.75 -19.43 -2.34
C SER A 198 -0.97 -20.70 -2.02
N ALA A 199 -1.66 -21.83 -1.92
CA ALA A 199 -1.02 -23.15 -1.95
C ALA A 199 -0.12 -23.33 -3.18
N ALA A 200 1.05 -23.92 -2.94
CA ALA A 200 2.07 -24.18 -3.95
C ALA A 200 1.54 -25.00 -5.14
N ILE A 201 1.88 -24.58 -6.35
CA ILE A 201 1.74 -25.41 -7.55
C ILE A 201 3.03 -26.21 -7.69
N THR A 202 2.93 -27.52 -7.52
CA THR A 202 4.00 -28.46 -7.86
C THR A 202 3.86 -28.88 -9.31
N LEU A 203 4.98 -28.93 -10.04
CA LEU A 203 4.98 -29.50 -11.39
C LEU A 203 5.00 -31.03 -11.26
N ASP A 204 3.93 -31.68 -11.70
CA ASP A 204 3.92 -33.15 -11.76
C ASP A 204 4.74 -33.65 -12.95
N GLN A 205 5.21 -34.90 -12.86
CA GLN A 205 6.04 -35.50 -13.91
C GLN A 205 5.28 -35.54 -15.25
N ALA A 206 3.97 -35.78 -15.22
CA ALA A 206 3.13 -35.84 -16.42
C ALA A 206 3.10 -34.51 -17.18
N THR A 207 3.01 -33.36 -16.49
CA THR A 207 3.04 -32.04 -17.13
C THR A 207 4.41 -31.76 -17.74
N VAL A 208 5.49 -32.17 -17.07
CA VAL A 208 6.85 -31.98 -17.59
C VAL A 208 7.12 -32.87 -18.80
N ASP A 209 6.70 -34.15 -18.77
CA ASP A 209 6.82 -35.07 -19.90
C ASP A 209 6.03 -34.56 -21.11
N ARG A 210 4.83 -34.01 -20.88
CA ARG A 210 4.03 -33.35 -21.91
C ARG A 210 4.76 -32.15 -22.51
N PHE A 211 5.39 -31.34 -21.67
CA PHE A 211 6.20 -30.20 -22.12
C PHE A 211 7.46 -30.62 -22.90
N MET A 212 8.03 -31.79 -22.61
CA MET A 212 9.16 -32.36 -23.35
C MET A 212 8.73 -33.03 -24.66
N THR A 213 7.44 -33.27 -24.86
CA THR A 213 6.89 -33.87 -26.08
C THR A 213 6.76 -32.82 -27.18
N VAL A 214 7.37 -33.08 -28.33
CA VAL A 214 7.40 -32.15 -29.48
C VAL A 214 5.97 -31.84 -29.95
N GLY A 215 5.61 -30.57 -29.98
CA GLY A 215 4.29 -30.09 -30.42
C GLY A 215 3.27 -29.90 -29.30
N GLU A 216 3.53 -30.38 -28.09
CA GLU A 216 2.63 -30.24 -26.92
C GLU A 216 3.08 -29.17 -25.92
N GLU A 217 4.20 -28.48 -26.18
CA GLU A 217 4.81 -27.53 -25.25
C GLU A 217 3.84 -26.40 -24.88
N LYS A 218 3.15 -25.85 -25.88
CA LYS A 218 2.17 -24.78 -25.69
C LYS A 218 0.95 -25.25 -24.89
N ALA A 219 0.56 -26.52 -25.00
CA ALA A 219 -0.58 -27.05 -24.27
C ALA A 219 -0.26 -27.17 -22.78
N ALA A 220 0.93 -27.70 -22.45
CA ALA A 220 1.43 -27.79 -21.09
C ALA A 220 1.59 -26.40 -20.44
N VAL A 221 2.14 -25.43 -21.18
CA VAL A 221 2.25 -24.03 -20.72
C VAL A 221 0.86 -23.44 -20.43
N LYS A 222 -0.10 -23.61 -21.32
CA LYS A 222 -1.48 -23.10 -21.12
C LYS A 222 -2.20 -23.76 -19.95
N GLU A 223 -1.91 -25.02 -19.65
CA GLU A 223 -2.45 -25.71 -18.47
C GLU A 223 -1.90 -25.11 -17.17
N LEU A 224 -0.58 -24.92 -17.10
CA LEU A 224 0.06 -24.27 -15.95
C LEU A 224 -0.42 -22.82 -15.79
N ILE A 225 -0.56 -22.05 -16.88
CA ILE A 225 -1.09 -20.68 -16.83
C ILE A 225 -2.53 -20.65 -16.31
N ARG A 226 -3.40 -21.57 -16.74
CA ARG A 226 -4.76 -21.68 -16.19
C ARG A 226 -4.76 -21.91 -14.68
N SER A 227 -3.84 -22.75 -14.19
CA SER A 227 -3.67 -23.01 -12.75
C SER A 227 -3.15 -21.78 -11.98
N ILE A 228 -2.20 -21.04 -12.56
CA ILE A 228 -1.65 -19.79 -12.00
C ILE A 228 -2.73 -18.70 -11.98
N GLU A 229 -3.45 -18.50 -13.09
CA GLU A 229 -4.51 -17.50 -13.19
C GLU A 229 -5.64 -17.78 -12.20
N ALA A 230 -6.08 -19.03 -12.08
CA ALA A 230 -7.11 -19.42 -11.12
C ALA A 230 -6.69 -19.09 -9.67
N ARG A 231 -5.43 -19.38 -9.31
CA ARG A 231 -4.88 -19.02 -7.99
C ARG A 231 -4.73 -17.52 -7.81
N LEU A 232 -4.31 -16.79 -8.85
CA LEU A 232 -4.16 -15.33 -8.79
C LEU A 232 -5.50 -14.64 -8.58
N ARG A 233 -6.54 -15.09 -9.28
CA ARG A 233 -7.92 -14.65 -9.07
C ARG A 233 -8.43 -15.03 -7.68
N ALA A 234 -8.04 -16.20 -7.18
CA ALA A 234 -8.43 -16.64 -5.84
C ALA A 234 -7.82 -15.73 -4.76
N VAL A 235 -6.55 -15.34 -4.85
CA VAL A 235 -5.89 -14.50 -3.83
C VAL A 235 -6.05 -12.99 -4.05
N THR A 236 -6.87 -12.56 -5.03
CA THR A 236 -7.12 -11.14 -5.31
C THR A 236 -8.60 -10.82 -5.33
N VAL A 237 -8.95 -9.55 -5.10
CA VAL A 237 -10.33 -9.06 -5.26
C VAL A 237 -10.61 -8.83 -6.75
N ASN A 238 -11.68 -9.44 -7.26
CA ASN A 238 -12.08 -9.37 -8.66
C ASN A 238 -13.56 -9.02 -8.79
N ALA A 239 -13.85 -7.90 -9.44
CA ALA A 239 -15.20 -7.46 -9.78
C ALA A 239 -15.38 -7.36 -11.30
N ASP A 240 -16.61 -7.58 -11.77
CA ASP A 240 -16.91 -7.56 -13.20
C ASP A 240 -16.71 -6.19 -13.84
N ASP A 241 -17.04 -5.15 -13.07
CA ASP A 241 -17.01 -3.74 -13.45
C ASP A 241 -16.63 -2.84 -12.25
N TRP A 242 -16.38 -1.57 -12.54
CA TRP A 242 -15.98 -0.57 -11.55
C TRP A 242 -17.08 -0.21 -10.55
N GLU A 243 -18.34 -0.14 -10.99
CA GLU A 243 -19.47 0.22 -10.13
C GLU A 243 -19.71 -0.85 -9.06
N THR A 244 -19.59 -2.13 -9.42
CA THR A 244 -19.64 -3.25 -8.47
C THR A 244 -18.56 -3.09 -7.41
N LEU A 245 -17.33 -2.79 -7.84
CA LEU A 245 -16.20 -2.62 -6.93
C LEU A 245 -16.37 -1.39 -6.01
N TRP A 246 -16.84 -0.25 -6.54
CA TRP A 246 -17.10 0.96 -5.76
C TRP A 246 -18.20 0.71 -4.73
N SER A 247 -19.31 0.10 -5.14
CA SER A 247 -20.43 -0.23 -4.26
C SER A 247 -19.98 -1.12 -3.10
N ALA A 248 -19.24 -2.19 -3.41
CA ALA A 248 -18.72 -3.10 -2.39
C ALA A 248 -17.71 -2.42 -1.45
N ARG A 249 -16.88 -1.49 -1.95
CA ARG A 249 -15.89 -0.77 -1.12
C ARG A 249 -16.53 0.22 -0.18
N ILE A 250 -17.50 1.00 -0.68
CA ILE A 250 -18.26 1.93 0.16
C ILE A 250 -19.07 1.15 1.19
N LEU A 251 -19.74 0.06 0.78
CA LEU A 251 -20.49 -0.79 1.70
C LEU A 251 -19.59 -1.35 2.81
N ARG A 252 -18.37 -1.79 2.46
CA ARG A 252 -17.36 -2.20 3.44
C ARG A 252 -17.12 -1.11 4.50
N GLU A 253 -16.99 0.15 4.09
CA GLU A 253 -16.78 1.25 5.03
C GLU A 253 -17.99 1.53 5.94
N PHE A 254 -19.21 1.24 5.47
CA PHE A 254 -20.42 1.28 6.31
C PHE A 254 -20.48 0.14 7.32
N ILE A 255 -20.07 -1.08 6.92
CA ILE A 255 -20.04 -2.25 7.82
C ILE A 255 -18.96 -2.09 8.89
N TRP A 256 -17.77 -1.61 8.50
CA TRP A 256 -16.64 -1.42 9.40
C TRP A 256 -16.28 0.06 9.53
N ALA A 257 -16.88 0.71 10.53
CA ALA A 257 -16.73 2.14 10.79
C ALA A 257 -15.28 2.58 11.08
N ASP A 258 -14.39 1.67 11.50
CA ASP A 258 -12.96 1.94 11.68
C ASP A 258 -12.17 2.02 10.36
N GLY A 259 -12.81 1.66 9.24
CA GLY A 259 -12.26 1.59 7.89
C GLY A 259 -11.32 0.41 7.63
N LEU A 260 -10.98 -0.38 8.66
CA LEU A 260 -10.01 -1.47 8.57
C LEU A 260 -10.68 -2.85 8.57
N GLY A 261 -11.69 -3.06 9.41
CA GLY A 261 -12.32 -4.37 9.58
C GLY A 261 -11.29 -5.50 9.84
N PRO A 262 -11.69 -6.78 9.67
CA PRO A 262 -10.80 -7.92 9.81
C PRO A 262 -9.82 -8.03 8.62
N LEU A 263 -8.66 -7.37 8.73
CA LEU A 263 -7.67 -7.29 7.65
C LEU A 263 -7.11 -8.66 7.20
N HIS A 264 -6.99 -9.64 8.10
CA HIS A 264 -6.52 -10.99 7.76
C HIS A 264 -7.48 -11.76 6.83
N HIS A 265 -8.72 -11.30 6.72
CA HIS A 265 -9.76 -11.82 5.82
C HIS A 265 -10.24 -10.75 4.84
N TYR A 266 -9.43 -9.70 4.61
CA TYR A 266 -9.82 -8.56 3.79
C TYR A 266 -10.27 -8.99 2.39
N ARG A 267 -9.47 -9.80 1.69
CA ARG A 267 -9.75 -10.30 0.33
C ARG A 267 -11.04 -11.13 0.30
N ASP A 268 -11.21 -12.07 1.23
CA ASP A 268 -12.42 -12.91 1.30
C ASP A 268 -13.68 -12.07 1.52
N ASN A 269 -13.66 -11.19 2.52
CA ASN A 269 -14.79 -10.33 2.86
C ASN A 269 -15.12 -9.36 1.72
N MET A 270 -14.10 -8.73 1.15
CA MET A 270 -14.26 -7.84 0.02
C MET A 270 -14.83 -8.58 -1.21
N GLN A 271 -14.40 -9.81 -1.48
CA GLN A 271 -14.96 -10.62 -2.56
C GLN A 271 -16.41 -11.04 -2.28
N GLN A 272 -16.78 -11.35 -1.03
CA GLN A 272 -18.20 -11.60 -0.69
C GLN A 272 -19.07 -10.36 -0.93
N LEU A 273 -18.59 -9.17 -0.56
CA LEU A 273 -19.30 -7.91 -0.83
C LEU A 273 -19.42 -7.63 -2.33
N VAL A 274 -18.37 -7.90 -3.11
CA VAL A 274 -18.44 -7.84 -4.57
C VAL A 274 -19.51 -8.79 -5.10
N ASN A 275 -19.52 -10.05 -4.65
CA ASN A 275 -20.48 -11.05 -5.10
C ASN A 275 -21.94 -10.69 -4.74
N ILE A 276 -22.17 -10.07 -3.58
CA ILE A 276 -23.48 -9.56 -3.16
C ILE A 276 -23.90 -8.37 -4.03
N MET A 277 -22.95 -7.49 -4.36
CA MET A 277 -23.20 -6.30 -5.17
C MET A 277 -23.31 -6.59 -6.67
N SER A 278 -22.80 -7.73 -7.16
CA SER A 278 -22.96 -8.18 -8.54
C SER A 278 -24.43 -8.46 -8.84
N LEU A 279 -25.05 -7.58 -9.64
CA LEU A 279 -26.44 -7.72 -10.02
C LEU A 279 -26.65 -8.94 -10.93
N LYS A 280 -27.70 -9.70 -10.63
CA LYS A 280 -28.26 -10.79 -11.43
C LYS A 280 -29.71 -10.47 -11.80
N GLU A 281 -30.26 -11.15 -12.80
CA GLU A 281 -31.64 -10.93 -13.27
C GLU A 281 -32.68 -11.08 -12.14
N ASP A 282 -32.43 -11.99 -11.19
CA ASP A 282 -33.27 -12.32 -10.04
C ASP A 282 -32.93 -11.53 -8.76
N SER A 283 -32.05 -10.52 -8.84
CA SER A 283 -31.61 -9.77 -7.66
C SER A 283 -32.78 -9.02 -6.98
N PRO A 284 -32.91 -9.12 -5.63
CA PRO A 284 -33.91 -8.38 -4.87
C PRO A 284 -33.87 -6.87 -5.15
N PRO A 285 -35.03 -6.17 -5.05
CA PRO A 285 -35.08 -4.72 -5.17
C PRO A 285 -34.15 -3.99 -4.18
N SER A 286 -33.95 -4.53 -2.98
CA SER A 286 -33.04 -3.98 -1.96
C SER A 286 -31.60 -3.86 -2.45
N ILE A 287 -31.06 -4.88 -3.13
CA ILE A 287 -29.71 -4.83 -3.72
C ILE A 287 -29.64 -3.77 -4.81
N ARG A 288 -30.64 -3.73 -5.71
CA ARG A 288 -30.66 -2.78 -6.83
C ARG A 288 -30.69 -1.32 -6.33
N ASN A 289 -31.59 -1.03 -5.41
CA ASN A 289 -31.75 0.32 -4.85
C ASN A 289 -30.49 0.74 -4.10
N LEU A 290 -29.97 -0.13 -3.22
CA LEU A 290 -28.75 0.16 -2.47
C LEU A 290 -27.55 0.38 -3.40
N ARG A 291 -27.38 -0.46 -4.42
CA ARG A 291 -26.28 -0.30 -5.39
C ARG A 291 -26.37 1.05 -6.10
N THR A 292 -27.56 1.46 -6.56
CA THR A 292 -27.75 2.77 -7.19
C THR A 292 -27.36 3.91 -6.26
N ASP A 293 -27.82 3.89 -5.00
CA ASP A 293 -27.48 4.93 -4.03
C ASP A 293 -25.98 4.93 -3.68
N LEU A 294 -25.34 3.77 -3.57
CA LEU A 294 -23.90 3.66 -3.31
C LEU A 294 -23.04 4.20 -4.46
N ILE A 295 -23.44 3.97 -5.71
CA ILE A 295 -22.75 4.50 -6.91
C ILE A 295 -22.87 6.02 -6.93
N GLU A 296 -24.07 6.56 -6.73
CA GLU A 296 -24.29 8.00 -6.66
C GLU A 296 -23.47 8.62 -5.52
N TYR A 297 -23.48 7.99 -4.35
CA TYR A 297 -22.70 8.43 -3.19
C TYR A 297 -21.19 8.44 -3.49
N HIS A 298 -20.68 7.41 -4.16
CA HIS A 298 -19.29 7.36 -4.60
C HIS A 298 -18.94 8.53 -5.53
N HIS A 299 -19.78 8.81 -6.53
CA HIS A 299 -19.55 9.92 -7.46
C HIS A 299 -19.56 11.28 -6.76
N GLN A 300 -20.47 11.50 -5.82
CA GLN A 300 -20.54 12.75 -5.06
C GLN A 300 -19.30 12.94 -4.17
N LEU A 301 -18.83 11.90 -3.50
CA LEU A 301 -17.58 11.94 -2.73
C LEU A 301 -16.36 12.23 -3.63
N ALA A 302 -16.30 11.58 -4.78
CA ALA A 302 -15.22 11.76 -5.76
C ALA A 302 -15.21 13.19 -6.32
N ALA A 303 -16.38 13.78 -6.59
CA ALA A 303 -16.52 15.14 -7.12
C ALA A 303 -15.92 16.21 -6.18
N VAL A 304 -15.90 15.96 -4.86
CA VAL A 304 -15.27 16.85 -3.87
C VAL A 304 -13.89 16.40 -3.42
N ASN A 305 -13.41 15.27 -3.93
CA ASN A 305 -12.14 14.63 -3.58
C ASN A 305 -12.05 14.28 -2.08
N THR A 306 -13.11 13.66 -1.56
CA THR A 306 -13.17 13.15 -0.18
C THR A 306 -13.50 11.66 -0.15
N SER A 307 -13.38 11.04 1.02
CA SER A 307 -13.69 9.62 1.24
C SER A 307 -14.79 9.50 2.30
N HIS A 308 -15.54 8.40 2.31
CA HIS A 308 -16.58 8.18 3.32
C HIS A 308 -16.03 8.27 4.74
N GLN A 309 -14.88 7.64 5.05
CA GLN A 309 -14.22 7.78 6.37
C GLN A 309 -13.99 9.24 6.84
N VAL A 310 -13.66 10.15 5.92
CA VAL A 310 -13.44 11.57 6.25
C VAL A 310 -14.78 12.27 6.41
N PHE A 311 -15.71 12.00 5.50
CA PHE A 311 -17.04 12.59 5.48
C PHE A 311 -17.86 12.19 6.71
N ALA A 312 -17.83 10.92 7.12
CA ALA A 312 -18.56 10.40 8.28
C ALA A 312 -18.09 11.01 9.62
N GLN A 313 -16.87 11.56 9.67
CA GLN A 313 -16.36 12.28 10.85
C GLN A 313 -16.80 13.75 10.89
N VAL A 314 -17.40 14.26 9.82
CA VAL A 314 -18.02 15.58 9.82
C VAL A 314 -19.36 15.43 10.53
N PHE A 315 -19.55 16.05 11.69
CA PHE A 315 -20.78 15.91 12.49
C PHE A 315 -22.01 16.49 11.77
N PRO A 316 -23.19 15.86 11.91
CA PRO A 316 -24.45 16.42 11.41
C PRO A 316 -24.98 17.51 12.36
N SER A 317 -24.43 18.73 12.30
CA SER A 317 -25.07 19.91 12.92
C SER A 317 -25.72 20.75 11.84
N ARG A 318 -27.00 21.12 11.91
CA ARG A 318 -27.72 21.85 10.83
C ARG A 318 -27.07 23.16 10.31
N GLU A 319 -26.06 23.70 10.99
CA GLU A 319 -25.34 24.91 10.60
C GLU A 319 -23.96 24.59 10.00
N ALA A 320 -23.80 24.65 8.68
CA ALA A 320 -22.53 24.37 8.00
C ALA A 320 -21.41 25.36 8.38
N ARG A 321 -21.78 26.59 8.78
CA ARG A 321 -20.83 27.60 9.26
C ARG A 321 -20.16 27.20 10.58
N ALA A 322 -20.94 26.66 11.51
CA ALA A 322 -20.39 26.14 12.77
C ALA A 322 -19.42 24.98 12.50
N ARG A 323 -19.75 24.09 11.55
CA ARG A 323 -18.87 22.97 11.11
C ARG A 323 -17.52 23.48 10.61
N LEU A 324 -17.55 24.48 9.73
CA LEU A 324 -16.33 25.09 9.19
C LEU A 324 -15.48 25.72 10.29
N LEU A 325 -16.08 26.43 11.24
CA LEU A 325 -15.37 27.07 12.35
C LEU A 325 -14.70 26.05 13.29
N VAL A 326 -15.38 24.94 13.60
CA VAL A 326 -14.81 23.87 14.44
C VAL A 326 -13.59 23.22 13.77
N GLU A 327 -13.70 22.83 12.50
CA GLU A 327 -12.57 22.24 11.78
C GLU A 327 -11.45 23.26 11.50
N ALA A 328 -11.79 24.54 11.30
CA ALA A 328 -10.80 25.61 11.22
C ALA A 328 -10.06 25.79 12.55
N GLY A 329 -10.76 25.77 13.68
CA GLY A 329 -10.18 25.80 15.02
C GLY A 329 -9.25 24.61 15.29
N ARG A 330 -9.64 23.40 14.88
CA ARG A 330 -8.79 22.20 14.94
C ARG A 330 -7.51 22.37 14.13
N CYS A 331 -7.61 22.88 12.91
CA CYS A 331 -6.44 23.18 12.09
C CYS A 331 -5.55 24.24 12.75
N LEU A 332 -6.11 25.35 13.24
CA LEU A 332 -5.38 26.42 13.93
C LEU A 332 -4.67 25.92 15.20
N PHE A 333 -5.23 24.93 15.88
CA PHE A 333 -4.60 24.31 17.04
C PHE A 333 -3.48 23.34 16.65
N ILE A 334 -3.71 22.42 15.71
CA ILE A 334 -2.77 21.34 15.40
C ILE A 334 -1.61 21.81 14.50
N TRP A 335 -1.89 22.68 13.52
CA TRP A 335 -0.94 23.04 12.47
C TRP A 335 0.30 23.78 12.97
N PRO A 336 0.25 24.74 13.92
CA PRO A 336 1.45 25.40 14.41
C PRO A 336 2.48 24.42 14.99
N PHE A 337 2.02 23.46 15.80
CA PHE A 337 2.87 22.40 16.33
C PHE A 337 3.36 21.48 15.22
N PHE A 338 2.48 21.10 14.28
CA PHE A 338 2.86 20.24 13.17
C PHE A 338 3.95 20.87 12.29
N LEU A 339 3.78 22.15 11.92
CA LEU A 339 4.72 22.89 11.08
C LEU A 339 6.09 23.05 11.75
N MET A 340 6.12 23.22 13.07
CA MET A 340 7.38 23.26 13.83
C MET A 340 8.18 21.96 13.65
N PHE A 341 7.55 20.79 13.77
CA PHE A 341 8.23 19.51 13.55
C PHE A 341 8.44 19.19 12.06
N ALA A 342 7.54 19.65 11.18
CA ALA A 342 7.69 19.49 9.72
C ALA A 342 8.90 20.27 9.18
N ALA A 343 9.27 21.39 9.81
CA ALA A 343 10.47 22.15 9.45
C ALA A 343 11.75 21.31 9.60
N ALA A 344 11.83 20.45 10.63
CA ALA A 344 12.94 19.52 10.82
C ALA A 344 13.02 18.42 9.74
N HIS A 345 12.01 18.30 8.88
CA HIS A 345 11.94 17.32 7.78
C HIS A 345 12.12 17.95 6.40
N ILE A 346 12.39 19.27 6.32
CA ILE A 346 12.62 19.98 5.05
C ILE A 346 13.67 19.30 4.17
N PRO A 347 14.82 18.77 4.66
CA PRO A 347 15.77 18.08 3.80
C PRO A 347 15.19 16.85 3.11
N ALA A 348 14.42 16.03 3.84
CA ALA A 348 13.71 14.89 3.26
C ALA A 348 12.73 15.35 2.17
N TYR A 349 12.03 16.46 2.45
CA TYR A 349 11.08 17.03 1.50
C TYR A 349 11.77 17.56 0.24
N LEU A 350 12.86 18.32 0.41
CA LEU A 350 13.62 18.85 -0.71
C LEU A 350 14.22 17.74 -1.57
N GLY A 351 14.74 16.67 -0.95
CA GLY A 351 15.25 15.51 -1.68
C GLY A 351 14.20 14.83 -2.54
N ALA A 352 12.99 14.61 -2.01
CA ALA A 352 11.90 14.07 -2.81
C ALA A 352 11.50 15.00 -3.94
N TYR A 353 11.36 16.30 -3.65
CA TYR A 353 11.04 17.29 -4.66
C TYR A 353 12.06 17.30 -5.80
N LEU A 354 13.36 17.24 -5.49
CA LEU A 354 14.41 17.12 -6.49
C LEU A 354 14.31 15.79 -7.27
N GLY A 355 13.99 14.69 -6.60
CA GLY A 355 13.78 13.41 -7.26
C GLY A 355 12.62 13.41 -8.25
N SER A 356 11.54 14.13 -7.94
CA SER A 356 10.42 14.32 -8.89
C SER A 356 10.85 15.00 -10.19
N ARG A 357 11.94 15.77 -10.17
CA ARG A 357 12.41 16.58 -11.31
C ARG A 357 13.44 15.87 -12.19
N LEU A 358 13.99 14.72 -11.78
CA LEU A 358 15.03 14.02 -12.53
C LEU A 358 14.51 13.37 -13.83
N GLN A 359 13.30 12.81 -13.79
CA GLN A 359 12.70 12.11 -14.94
C GLN A 359 11.22 12.47 -15.08
N PRO A 360 10.88 13.74 -15.38
CA PRO A 360 9.51 14.25 -15.35
C PRO A 360 8.58 13.60 -16.40
N ASN A 361 9.13 12.89 -17.38
CA ASN A 361 8.39 12.25 -18.45
C ASN A 361 8.07 10.77 -18.18
N GLU A 362 8.57 10.21 -17.08
CA GLU A 362 8.34 8.83 -16.66
C GLU A 362 7.74 8.83 -15.24
N PRO A 363 6.41 8.93 -15.09
CA PRO A 363 5.76 9.07 -13.78
C PRO A 363 6.14 7.93 -12.81
N GLU A 364 6.38 6.73 -13.33
CA GLU A 364 6.82 5.56 -12.57
C GLU A 364 8.22 5.77 -11.95
N SER A 365 9.15 6.33 -12.73
CA SER A 365 10.50 6.64 -12.27
C SER A 365 10.52 7.89 -11.37
N MET A 366 9.57 8.82 -11.53
CA MET A 366 9.42 9.99 -10.65
C MET A 366 9.13 9.56 -9.22
N ASP A 367 8.15 8.70 -8.99
CA ASP A 367 7.77 8.26 -7.64
C ASP A 367 8.93 7.49 -6.99
N GLN A 368 9.64 6.66 -7.75
CA GLN A 368 10.86 6.00 -7.28
C GLN A 368 11.93 7.00 -6.82
N ASN A 369 12.26 7.95 -7.68
CA ASN A 369 13.29 8.95 -7.41
C ASN A 369 12.92 9.82 -6.22
N LYS A 370 11.64 10.16 -6.06
CA LYS A 370 11.16 10.89 -4.89
C LYS A 370 11.41 10.08 -3.61
N VAL A 371 11.05 8.79 -3.55
CA VAL A 371 11.28 7.95 -2.35
C VAL A 371 12.78 7.88 -2.04
N VAL A 372 13.58 7.55 -3.04
CA VAL A 372 15.01 7.32 -2.86
C VAL A 372 15.69 8.59 -2.38
N LEU A 373 15.53 9.70 -3.10
CA LEU A 373 16.25 10.93 -2.77
C LEU A 373 15.75 11.59 -1.50
N GLY A 374 14.45 11.50 -1.19
CA GLY A 374 13.93 12.01 0.07
C GLY A 374 14.42 11.22 1.29
N LEU A 375 14.56 9.91 1.16
CA LEU A 375 15.10 9.07 2.23
C LEU A 375 16.59 9.37 2.45
N PHE A 376 17.38 9.43 1.38
CA PHE A 376 18.81 9.74 1.48
C PHE A 376 19.07 11.14 2.02
N SER A 377 18.30 12.15 1.59
CA SER A 377 18.46 13.52 2.11
C SER A 377 18.01 13.64 3.57
N GLY A 378 16.98 12.90 4.00
CA GLY A 378 16.59 12.78 5.40
C GLY A 378 17.69 12.13 6.26
N LEU A 379 18.28 11.02 5.79
CA LEU A 379 19.40 10.34 6.45
C LEU A 379 20.63 11.22 6.56
N ALA A 380 20.95 11.97 5.52
CA ALA A 380 22.07 12.92 5.53
C ALA A 380 21.86 14.08 6.52
N ALA A 381 20.61 14.44 6.84
CA ALA A 381 20.30 15.53 7.75
C ALA A 381 20.51 15.18 9.23
N VAL A 382 20.40 13.90 9.62
CA VAL A 382 20.55 13.48 11.02
C VAL A 382 21.89 13.79 11.65
N PRO A 383 23.05 13.43 11.07
CA PRO A 383 24.32 13.78 11.69
C PRO A 383 24.47 15.29 11.85
N ILE A 384 23.90 16.08 10.94
CA ILE A 384 23.88 17.54 11.02
C ILE A 384 23.06 18.00 12.23
N TYR A 385 21.85 17.47 12.41
CA TYR A 385 21.00 17.80 13.56
C TYR A 385 21.61 17.39 14.89
N VAL A 386 22.20 16.20 14.97
CA VAL A 386 22.90 15.72 16.17
C VAL A 386 24.07 16.65 16.53
N VAL A 387 24.86 17.07 15.53
CA VAL A 387 25.96 18.02 15.76
C VAL A 387 25.45 19.38 16.23
N ILE A 388 24.38 19.91 15.62
CA ILE A 388 23.78 21.19 16.04
C ILE A 388 23.31 21.11 17.50
N ILE A 389 22.55 20.06 17.86
CA ILE A 389 22.04 19.89 19.23
C ILE A 389 23.20 19.70 20.21
N ALA A 390 24.19 18.88 19.87
CA ALA A 390 25.36 18.69 20.72
C ALA A 390 26.15 19.99 20.92
N ARG A 391 26.28 20.82 19.88
CA ARG A 391 26.91 22.15 19.98
C ARG A 391 26.11 23.10 20.86
N MET A 392 24.78 23.09 20.78
CA MET A 392 23.91 23.91 21.63
C MET A 392 24.05 23.52 23.10
N LEU A 393 24.06 22.21 23.41
CA LEU A 393 24.24 21.70 24.77
C LEU A 393 25.62 22.03 25.36
N LEU A 394 26.64 22.15 24.50
CA LEU A 394 28.01 22.44 24.90
C LEU A 394 28.40 23.93 24.74
N ALA A 395 27.47 24.79 24.31
CA ALA A 395 27.77 26.17 23.91
C ALA A 395 28.32 27.06 25.05
N GLN A 396 28.09 26.68 26.31
CA GLN A 396 28.57 27.43 27.48
C GLN A 396 29.81 26.80 28.15
N GLN A 397 30.50 25.87 27.49
CA GLN A 397 31.63 25.15 28.07
C GLN A 397 32.92 25.47 27.31
N GLU A 398 33.93 25.98 28.03
CA GLU A 398 35.24 26.32 27.46
C GLU A 398 36.15 25.09 27.28
N GLU A 399 36.02 24.07 28.13
CA GLU A 399 36.84 22.86 28.06
C GLU A 399 36.19 21.71 27.29
N ARG A 400 36.99 21.05 26.44
CA ARG A 400 36.55 19.94 25.60
C ARG A 400 36.65 18.61 26.35
N ASP A 401 35.54 18.21 26.99
CA ASP A 401 35.37 16.93 27.68
C ASP A 401 34.70 15.88 26.77
N TRP A 402 35.39 14.76 26.53
CA TRP A 402 34.91 13.66 25.69
C TRP A 402 33.65 12.98 26.25
N MET A 403 33.52 12.86 27.57
CA MET A 403 32.34 12.25 28.20
C MET A 403 31.09 13.10 27.93
N ARG A 404 31.20 14.42 28.08
CA ARG A 404 30.12 15.36 27.80
C ARG A 404 29.76 15.40 26.31
N MET A 405 30.76 15.31 25.44
CA MET A 405 30.51 15.21 24.00
C MET A 405 29.71 13.95 23.66
N MET A 406 30.08 12.80 24.22
CA MET A 406 29.35 11.54 24.05
C MET A 406 27.90 11.66 24.57
N VAL A 407 27.71 12.21 25.77
CA VAL A 407 26.37 12.43 26.36
C VAL A 407 25.55 13.38 25.49
N ALA A 408 26.13 14.49 25.02
CA ALA A 408 25.44 15.44 24.16
C ALA A 408 25.06 14.84 22.79
N THR A 409 25.89 13.96 22.24
CA THR A 409 25.57 13.20 21.02
C THR A 409 24.41 12.22 21.25
N ILE A 410 24.40 11.49 22.38
CA ILE A 410 23.30 10.58 22.73
C ILE A 410 21.99 11.35 22.91
N ILE A 411 22.02 12.48 23.62
CA ILE A 411 20.86 13.36 23.79
C ILE A 411 20.40 13.91 22.42
N GLY A 412 21.32 14.34 21.57
CA GLY A 412 21.02 14.80 20.22
C GLY A 412 20.34 13.73 19.37
N LEU A 413 20.82 12.49 19.42
CA LEU A 413 20.20 11.36 18.73
C LEU A 413 18.79 11.08 19.27
N GLY A 414 18.63 11.06 20.59
CA GLY A 414 17.33 10.91 21.25
C GLY A 414 16.34 12.02 20.87
N ALA A 415 16.79 13.27 20.82
CA ALA A 415 15.97 14.41 20.45
C ALA A 415 15.49 14.34 18.99
N VAL A 416 16.36 13.93 18.07
CA VAL A 416 15.98 13.69 16.67
C VAL A 416 14.88 12.62 16.58
N ILE A 417 15.00 11.52 17.34
CA ILE A 417 13.98 10.46 17.39
C ILE A 417 12.66 10.99 17.94
N VAL A 418 12.68 11.75 19.03
CA VAL A 418 11.46 12.31 19.64
C VAL A 418 10.77 13.27 18.67
N VAL A 419 11.50 14.23 18.09
CA VAL A 419 10.98 15.14 17.04
C VAL A 419 10.29 14.36 15.94
N HIS A 420 10.89 13.24 15.57
CA HIS A 420 10.40 12.38 14.52
C HIS A 420 9.12 11.63 14.90
N VAL A 421 9.10 10.94 16.05
CA VAL A 421 7.94 10.20 16.56
C VAL A 421 6.76 11.14 16.79
N VAL A 422 7.01 12.34 17.32
CA VAL A 422 5.98 13.36 17.51
C VAL A 422 5.45 13.83 16.16
N HIS A 423 6.31 14.11 15.18
CA HIS A 423 5.87 14.47 13.84
C HIS A 423 4.95 13.40 13.23
N ASP A 424 5.39 12.14 13.21
CA ASP A 424 4.64 11.01 12.66
C ASP A 424 3.27 10.82 13.34
N GLY A 425 3.24 10.86 14.68
CA GLY A 425 1.99 10.79 15.44
C GLY A 425 1.02 11.94 15.18
N MET A 426 1.52 13.09 14.75
CA MET A 426 0.72 14.26 14.39
C MET A 426 0.26 14.28 12.94
N VAL A 427 0.91 13.54 12.02
CA VAL A 427 0.57 13.53 10.59
C VAL A 427 -0.89 13.17 10.39
N ASP A 428 -1.37 12.06 10.98
CA ASP A 428 -2.75 11.59 10.82
C ASP A 428 -3.76 12.64 11.29
N GLY A 429 -3.49 13.30 12.43
CA GLY A 429 -4.36 14.32 13.01
C GLY A 429 -4.40 15.61 12.19
N ALA A 430 -3.23 16.13 11.80
CA ALA A 430 -3.10 17.33 10.98
C ALA A 430 -3.72 17.15 9.59
N TYR A 431 -3.44 15.99 8.97
CA TYR A 431 -3.98 15.61 7.68
C TYR A 431 -5.49 15.38 7.71
N GLY A 432 -5.99 14.67 8.73
CA GLY A 432 -7.43 14.45 8.93
C GLY A 432 -8.19 15.76 9.12
N ALA A 433 -7.69 16.66 9.97
CA ALA A 433 -8.28 17.98 10.19
C ALA A 433 -8.32 18.81 8.90
N TRP A 434 -7.22 18.81 8.14
CA TRP A 434 -7.17 19.49 6.84
C TRP A 434 -8.20 18.96 5.84
N LYS A 435 -8.31 17.63 5.72
CA LYS A 435 -9.26 17.01 4.81
C LYS A 435 -10.71 17.30 5.19
N ARG A 436 -11.04 17.29 6.48
CA ARG A 436 -12.39 17.66 6.96
C ARG A 436 -12.69 19.12 6.70
N LEU A 437 -11.77 20.03 7.02
CA LEU A 437 -11.89 21.46 6.71
C LEU A 437 -12.11 21.70 5.22
N ARG A 438 -11.30 21.06 4.37
CA ARG A 438 -11.42 21.14 2.90
C ARG A 438 -12.76 20.60 2.40
N THR A 439 -13.25 19.51 2.99
CA THR A 439 -14.56 18.92 2.66
C THR A 439 -15.68 19.90 3.00
N CYS A 440 -15.67 20.48 4.21
CA CYS A 440 -16.63 21.49 4.63
C CYS A 440 -16.56 22.77 3.77
N TRP A 441 -15.38 23.18 3.33
CA TRP A 441 -15.19 24.35 2.48
C TRP A 441 -15.70 24.16 1.05
N ARG A 442 -15.55 22.94 0.49
CA ARG A 442 -15.92 22.64 -0.90
C ARG A 442 -17.40 22.40 -1.11
N LEU A 443 -18.08 21.92 -0.07
CA LEU A 443 -19.52 21.70 -0.08
C LEU A 443 -20.21 22.95 0.45
N LYS A 444 -21.08 23.57 -0.37
CA LYS A 444 -22.05 24.54 0.14
C LYS A 444 -22.98 23.84 1.13
N GLU A 445 -23.57 24.61 2.04
CA GLU A 445 -24.48 24.11 3.09
C GLU A 445 -25.52 23.12 2.54
N ASP A 446 -26.27 23.52 1.52
CA ASP A 446 -27.31 22.70 0.88
C ASP A 446 -26.77 21.35 0.34
N ARG A 447 -25.61 21.38 -0.34
CA ARG A 447 -25.01 20.16 -0.92
C ARG A 447 -24.40 19.23 0.14
N LEU A 448 -24.00 19.79 1.28
CA LEU A 448 -23.47 19.01 2.38
C LEU A 448 -24.58 18.20 3.03
N ASP A 449 -25.77 18.80 3.18
CA ASP A 449 -26.94 18.14 3.74
C ASP A 449 -27.53 17.12 2.75
N GLU A 450 -27.62 17.43 1.45
CA GLU A 450 -28.00 16.44 0.41
C GLU A 450 -27.10 15.19 0.43
N LEU A 451 -25.78 15.39 0.57
CA LEU A 451 -24.83 14.28 0.64
C LEU A 451 -24.93 13.50 1.95
N TRP A 452 -25.32 14.18 3.04
CA TRP A 452 -25.61 13.54 4.31
C TRP A 452 -26.87 12.68 4.22
N ASP A 453 -27.94 13.20 3.63
CA ASP A 453 -29.20 12.46 3.42
C ASP A 453 -28.98 11.25 2.52
N LEU A 454 -28.17 11.37 1.46
CA LEU A 454 -27.78 10.24 0.61
C LEU A 454 -27.00 9.16 1.39
N ARG A 455 -26.13 9.57 2.32
CA ARG A 455 -25.43 8.64 3.21
C ARG A 455 -26.42 7.89 4.12
N GLU A 456 -27.39 8.58 4.71
CA GLU A 456 -28.42 7.95 5.55
C GLU A 456 -29.29 6.98 4.73
N ARG A 457 -29.67 7.35 3.49
CA ARG A 457 -30.37 6.43 2.57
C ARG A 457 -29.56 5.17 2.27
N CYS A 458 -28.23 5.28 2.08
CA CYS A 458 -27.36 4.11 1.92
C CYS A 458 -27.36 3.20 3.17
N LEU A 459 -27.36 3.79 4.37
CA LEU A 459 -27.42 3.05 5.64
C LEU A 459 -28.76 2.30 5.80
N GLU A 460 -29.87 2.97 5.50
CA GLU A 460 -31.21 2.37 5.52
C GLU A 460 -31.31 1.25 4.48
N GLY A 461 -30.79 1.48 3.27
CA GLY A 461 -30.73 0.48 2.19
C GLY A 461 -29.88 -0.73 2.57
N TRP A 462 -28.77 -0.52 3.28
CA TRP A 462 -27.96 -1.61 3.83
C TRP A 462 -28.73 -2.41 4.88
N ALA A 463 -29.41 -1.75 5.82
CA ALA A 463 -30.20 -2.45 6.84
C ALA A 463 -31.33 -3.30 6.22
N ALA A 464 -31.99 -2.79 5.17
CA ALA A 464 -32.98 -3.55 4.42
C ALA A 464 -32.35 -4.77 3.72
N LEU A 465 -31.23 -4.59 3.04
CA LEU A 465 -30.51 -5.68 2.38
C LEU A 465 -30.03 -6.74 3.39
N GLU A 466 -29.51 -6.31 4.54
CA GLU A 466 -29.03 -7.24 5.58
C GLU A 466 -30.16 -8.18 6.04
N ASN A 467 -31.37 -7.64 6.25
CA ASN A 467 -32.55 -8.41 6.62
C ASN A 467 -32.95 -9.41 5.53
N ASP A 468 -32.91 -8.99 4.26
CA ASP A 468 -33.20 -9.88 3.12
C ASP A 468 -32.17 -11.01 3.03
N LEU A 469 -30.87 -10.70 3.15
CA LEU A 469 -29.79 -11.69 3.09
C LEU A 469 -29.87 -12.68 4.27
N ARG A 470 -30.23 -12.19 5.46
CA ARG A 470 -30.40 -13.00 6.67
C ARG A 470 -31.60 -13.94 6.54
N SER A 471 -32.74 -13.43 6.08
CA SER A 471 -33.95 -14.24 5.87
C SER A 471 -33.74 -15.31 4.79
N ALA A 472 -33.05 -14.95 3.70
CA ALA A 472 -32.71 -15.87 2.61
C ALA A 472 -31.57 -16.85 2.92
N HIS A 473 -30.93 -16.75 4.10
CA HIS A 473 -29.76 -17.58 4.47
C HIS A 473 -28.64 -17.51 3.43
N HIS A 474 -28.40 -16.31 2.89
CA HIS A 474 -27.50 -16.13 1.76
C HIS A 474 -26.07 -16.60 2.10
N PRO A 475 -25.49 -17.55 1.36
CA PRO A 475 -24.26 -18.24 1.76
C PRO A 475 -23.07 -17.29 1.87
N GLY A 476 -22.98 -16.29 0.98
CA GLY A 476 -21.90 -15.29 1.03
C GLY A 476 -22.02 -14.36 2.25
N PHE A 477 -23.25 -14.06 2.68
CA PHE A 477 -23.49 -13.24 3.86
C PHE A 477 -23.22 -14.02 5.15
N LEU A 478 -23.61 -15.30 5.20
CA LEU A 478 -23.26 -16.18 6.31
C LEU A 478 -21.74 -16.36 6.46
N LYS A 479 -21.00 -16.45 5.34
CA LYS A 479 -19.52 -16.44 5.36
C LYS A 479 -18.97 -15.13 5.92
N LEU A 480 -19.52 -13.99 5.50
CA LEU A 480 -19.14 -12.67 6.03
C LEU A 480 -19.34 -12.63 7.56
N LEU A 481 -20.48 -13.12 8.05
CA LEU A 481 -20.80 -13.22 9.48
C LEU A 481 -19.96 -14.24 10.25
N ALA A 482 -19.42 -15.27 9.59
CA ALA A 482 -18.59 -16.29 10.23
C ALA A 482 -17.11 -15.89 10.31
N LEU A 483 -16.63 -15.15 9.30
CA LEU A 483 -15.28 -14.61 9.24
C LEU A 483 -15.10 -13.37 10.13
N ASP A 484 -16.20 -12.76 10.54
CA ASP A 484 -16.22 -11.65 11.47
C ASP A 484 -16.90 -12.07 12.77
N SER A 485 -16.44 -11.55 13.91
CA SER A 485 -17.21 -11.55 15.15
C SER A 485 -18.34 -10.50 15.09
N LEU A 486 -19.05 -10.42 13.95
CA LEU A 486 -20.05 -9.41 13.58
C LEU A 486 -21.16 -9.29 14.63
N ALA A 487 -21.40 -10.35 15.41
CA ALA A 487 -22.36 -10.38 16.51
C ALA A 487 -22.15 -9.29 17.58
N SER A 488 -20.97 -8.66 17.66
CA SER A 488 -20.67 -7.61 18.66
C SER A 488 -20.60 -6.18 18.10
N ARG A 489 -20.66 -5.99 16.77
CA ARG A 489 -20.34 -4.70 16.12
C ARG A 489 -21.36 -4.19 15.10
N ILE A 490 -22.45 -4.90 14.85
CA ILE A 490 -23.61 -4.31 14.16
C ILE A 490 -24.12 -3.19 15.07
N HIS A 491 -23.90 -1.95 14.64
CA HIS A 491 -24.21 -0.74 15.39
C HIS A 491 -25.63 -0.76 15.95
N SER A 492 -25.73 -0.68 17.28
CA SER A 492 -26.73 0.20 17.89
C SER A 492 -26.62 1.55 17.16
N PRO A 493 -27.74 2.17 16.73
CA PRO A 493 -27.69 3.53 16.25
C PRO A 493 -26.92 4.35 17.28
N LEU A 494 -26.04 5.23 16.81
CA LEU A 494 -25.35 6.20 17.64
C LEU A 494 -26.42 7.05 18.34
N THR A 495 -26.96 6.56 19.45
CA THR A 495 -27.59 7.41 20.45
C THR A 495 -26.49 8.36 20.88
N PRO A 496 -26.67 9.68 20.74
CA PRO A 496 -25.77 10.62 21.38
C PRO A 496 -25.71 10.22 22.84
N ALA A 497 -24.50 10.10 23.39
CA ALA A 497 -24.29 9.84 24.80
C ALA A 497 -25.23 10.76 25.60
N ASN A 498 -26.01 10.18 26.51
CA ASN A 498 -26.91 10.87 27.43
C ASN A 498 -26.29 12.20 27.91
N SER A 499 -26.75 13.30 27.34
CA SER A 499 -26.72 14.63 27.95
C SER A 499 -28.14 15.00 28.36
N SER A 500 -28.76 14.15 29.18
CA SER A 500 -29.90 14.53 30.00
C SER A 500 -29.39 15.35 31.18
N GLY A 501 -29.27 16.66 30.98
CA GLY A 501 -28.93 17.59 32.04
C GLY A 501 -28.47 18.94 31.48
N LEU A 502 -29.31 19.96 31.69
CA LEU A 502 -29.11 21.40 31.41
C LEU A 502 -29.50 21.85 29.99
N ILE A 503 -30.81 21.78 29.71
CA ILE A 503 -31.45 22.81 28.89
C ILE A 503 -31.48 24.08 29.73
N ALA A 504 -30.66 25.05 29.36
CA ALA A 504 -30.92 26.45 29.66
C ALA A 504 -31.08 27.13 28.31
N ASP A 505 -32.29 27.61 28.02
CA ASP A 505 -32.57 28.39 26.82
C ASP A 505 -31.67 29.64 26.80
N PRO A 506 -31.03 29.98 25.67
CA PRO A 506 -30.36 31.27 25.55
C PRO A 506 -31.42 32.39 25.45
N PRO A 507 -31.15 33.58 26.01
CA PRO A 507 -32.13 34.66 26.03
C PRO A 507 -32.41 35.16 24.61
N SER A 508 -33.69 35.31 24.31
CA SER A 508 -34.19 36.13 23.22
C SER A 508 -33.80 37.58 23.49
N ASP A 509 -32.71 38.04 22.86
CA ASP A 509 -32.46 39.44 22.47
C ASP A 509 -31.00 39.57 22.02
N LEU A 510 -30.77 39.45 20.72
CA LEU A 510 -29.57 39.96 20.05
C LEU A 510 -29.95 40.33 18.62
N ASP A 511 -30.07 41.64 18.40
CA ASP A 511 -30.38 42.28 17.12
C ASP A 511 -29.40 41.88 16.00
N PRO A 512 -29.83 41.90 14.72
CA PRO A 512 -29.03 41.48 13.59
C PRO A 512 -28.14 42.62 13.13
N LEU A 513 -26.90 42.65 13.62
CA LEU A 513 -25.82 43.42 13.00
C LEU A 513 -24.80 42.44 12.46
N LEU A 514 -24.91 42.08 11.18
CA LEU A 514 -23.75 41.83 10.32
C LEU A 514 -24.17 41.92 8.84
N ASP A 515 -23.69 43.01 8.27
CA ASP A 515 -23.75 43.49 6.90
C ASP A 515 -23.48 42.40 5.84
N SER A 516 -24.39 42.33 4.88
CA SER A 516 -24.32 41.51 3.68
C SER A 516 -23.40 42.16 2.64
N SER A 517 -22.08 42.06 2.83
CA SER A 517 -21.12 42.38 1.75
C SER A 517 -19.81 41.60 1.89
N VAL A 518 -19.86 40.27 1.86
CA VAL A 518 -18.65 39.48 1.60
C VAL A 518 -18.48 39.41 0.09
N ASP A 519 -17.54 40.21 -0.42
CA ASP A 519 -17.16 40.32 -1.84
C ASP A 519 -16.94 38.92 -2.46
N GLU A 520 -17.84 38.54 -3.37
CA GLU A 520 -17.85 37.26 -4.10
C GLU A 520 -16.52 37.00 -4.83
N LYS A 521 -15.77 38.06 -5.16
CA LYS A 521 -14.42 37.98 -5.74
C LYS A 521 -13.35 37.52 -4.76
N SER A 522 -13.51 37.77 -3.45
CA SER A 522 -12.58 37.31 -2.41
C SER A 522 -12.68 35.79 -2.18
N LEU A 523 -13.92 35.26 -2.16
CA LEU A 523 -14.21 33.83 -2.11
C LEU A 523 -13.71 33.10 -3.36
N LEU A 524 -13.86 33.70 -4.55
CA LEU A 524 -13.32 33.17 -5.81
C LEU A 524 -11.79 33.21 -5.89
N ARG A 525 -11.13 34.23 -5.31
CA ARG A 525 -9.66 34.26 -5.17
C ARG A 525 -9.15 33.21 -4.17
N GLY A 526 -9.84 33.02 -3.04
CA GLY A 526 -9.56 31.95 -2.09
C GLY A 526 -9.70 30.56 -2.71
N LYS A 527 -10.73 30.35 -3.55
CA LYS A 527 -10.97 29.11 -4.29
C LYS A 527 -9.85 28.78 -5.30
N LYS A 528 -9.35 29.78 -6.05
CA LYS A 528 -8.18 29.60 -6.95
C LYS A 528 -6.86 29.36 -6.21
N LEU A 529 -6.66 29.93 -5.02
CA LEU A 529 -5.49 29.67 -4.18
C LEU A 529 -5.51 28.25 -3.59
N PHE A 530 -6.69 27.76 -3.20
CA PHE A 530 -6.92 26.43 -2.64
C PHE A 530 -6.91 25.29 -3.66
N ASP A 531 -7.41 25.52 -4.89
CA ASP A 531 -7.45 24.49 -5.94
C ASP A 531 -6.09 24.29 -6.64
N ASN A 532 -5.18 25.28 -6.58
CA ASN A 532 -3.81 25.19 -7.09
C ASN A 532 -2.79 24.57 -6.12
N LEU A 533 -3.21 24.11 -4.93
CA LEU A 533 -2.38 23.35 -4.00
C LEU A 533 -2.24 21.87 -4.41
N SER A 534 -1.87 21.63 -5.69
CA SER A 534 -1.33 20.32 -6.12
C SER A 534 -0.09 19.93 -5.32
N LEU A 535 0.61 20.93 -4.77
CA LEU A 535 1.66 20.82 -3.76
C LEU A 535 1.27 19.96 -2.56
N PHE A 536 -0.03 19.81 -2.22
CA PHE A 536 -0.44 19.06 -1.02
C PHE A 536 -0.42 17.54 -1.21
N ASN A 537 -0.66 17.06 -2.44
CA ASN A 537 -0.47 15.65 -2.79
C ASN A 537 1.02 15.31 -2.87
N ASP A 538 1.85 16.28 -3.29
CA ASP A 538 3.30 16.16 -3.14
C ASP A 538 3.70 16.21 -1.65
N LEU A 539 3.13 17.08 -0.81
CA LEU A 539 3.33 17.09 0.65
C LEU A 539 2.98 15.76 1.32
N LEU A 540 1.94 15.06 0.87
CA LEU A 540 1.62 13.68 1.27
C LEU A 540 2.78 12.70 1.02
N PHE A 541 3.40 12.82 -0.15
CA PHE A 541 4.58 12.04 -0.52
C PHE A 541 5.82 12.47 0.30
N LEU A 542 5.92 13.76 0.62
CA LEU A 542 6.97 14.31 1.47
C LEU A 542 6.81 13.80 2.92
N PHE A 543 5.58 13.74 3.45
CA PHE A 543 5.26 13.18 4.77
C PHE A 543 5.56 11.69 4.88
N MET A 544 5.40 10.92 3.80
CA MET A 544 5.82 9.53 3.73
C MET A 544 7.32 9.38 4.04
N LEU A 545 8.18 10.25 3.49
CA LEU A 545 9.64 10.15 3.65
C LEU A 545 10.15 10.54 5.03
N SER A 546 9.47 11.50 5.66
CA SER A 546 9.64 11.73 7.09
C SER A 546 9.31 10.43 7.81
N SER A 547 8.10 9.91 7.68
CA SER A 547 7.63 8.79 8.50
C SER A 547 8.44 7.47 8.28
N CYS A 548 9.00 7.23 7.07
CA CYS A 548 9.95 6.12 6.81
C CYS A 548 11.16 6.15 7.76
N PHE A 549 11.59 7.35 8.10
CA PHE A 549 12.73 7.66 8.94
C PHE A 549 12.53 7.24 10.42
N SER A 550 11.29 7.36 10.93
CA SER A 550 10.89 6.95 12.30
C SER A 550 11.15 5.47 12.52
N THR A 551 10.56 4.69 11.64
CA THR A 551 10.56 3.24 11.73
C THR A 551 11.98 2.74 11.53
N SER A 552 12.75 3.47 10.71
CA SER A 552 14.16 3.21 10.47
C SER A 552 15.01 3.33 11.71
N ILE A 553 14.97 4.47 12.37
CA ILE A 553 15.81 4.70 13.55
C ILE A 553 15.29 3.91 14.75
N TYR A 554 13.97 3.81 14.94
CA TYR A 554 13.39 3.03 16.02
C TYR A 554 13.71 1.53 15.90
N GLN A 555 13.53 0.92 14.72
CA GLN A 555 13.92 -0.48 14.53
C GLN A 555 15.44 -0.66 14.56
N PHE A 556 16.23 0.26 14.00
CA PHE A 556 17.69 0.18 14.08
C PHE A 556 18.21 0.25 15.53
N LEU A 557 17.61 1.06 16.39
CA LEU A 557 18.06 1.25 17.78
C LEU A 557 17.42 0.28 18.77
N PHE A 558 16.22 -0.23 18.50
CA PHE A 558 15.44 -1.02 19.45
C PHE A 558 15.04 -2.42 18.94
N SER A 559 15.34 -2.81 17.70
CA SER A 559 15.19 -4.20 17.24
C SER A 559 16.48 -4.99 17.48
N SER A 560 16.59 -5.58 18.66
CA SER A 560 17.50 -6.69 18.92
C SER A 560 16.76 -7.99 18.60
N SER A 561 16.62 -8.35 17.32
CA SER A 561 16.22 -9.70 16.88
C SER A 561 16.55 -9.88 15.38
N PHE A 562 17.38 -10.87 15.10
CA PHE A 562 17.77 -11.37 13.78
C PHE A 562 16.59 -11.91 12.98
#